data_AF-A0A9D6X8J9-F1
#
_entry.id   AF-A0A9D6X8J9-F1
#
_cell.length_a   1.000
_cell.length_b   1.000
_cell.length_c   1.000
_cell.angle_alpha   90.00
_cell.angle_beta   90.00
_cell.angle_gamma   90.00
#
_symmetry.space_group_name_H-M   'P 1'
#
loop_
_entity.id
_entity.type
_entity.pdbx_description
1 polymer ?
#
loop_
_entity_poly.entity_id
_entity_poly.type
_entity_poly.pdbx_seq_one_letter_code
_entity_poly.pdbx_strand_id
1 'polypeptide(L)' 'MALLALLALLGLAATALMSGPARSQINASPSWVPIGVSTSGTSSTVWFHEPSSRQAVACRAIESQGNALSGVQCVVGKLP' A
#
# COMPACT_ATOMS: atom_id res chain seq x y z
N MET A 1 -28.35 8.74 40.42
CA MET A 1 -27.05 8.72 39.73
C MET A 1 -26.81 7.42 38.94
N ALA A 2 -27.15 6.24 39.46
CA ALA A 2 -26.94 4.96 38.76
C ALA A 2 -27.70 4.80 37.42
N LEU A 3 -28.94 5.30 37.32
CA LEU A 3 -29.75 5.19 36.10
C LEU A 3 -29.16 5.95 34.90
N LEU A 4 -28.61 7.15 35.15
CA LEU A 4 -27.95 7.96 34.12
C LEU A 4 -26.66 7.30 33.63
N ALA A 5 -25.90 6.67 34.53
CA ALA A 5 -24.71 5.92 34.16
C ALA A 5 -25.03 4.69 33.28
N LEU A 6 -26.13 3.98 33.59
CA LEU A 6 -26.57 2.84 32.81
C LEU A 6 -27.02 3.24 31.39
N LEU A 7 -27.77 4.34 31.27
CA LEU A 7 -28.19 4.88 29.97
C LEU A 7 -27.00 5.32 29.11
N ALA A 8 -25.98 5.93 29.73
CA ALA A 8 -24.76 6.32 29.03
C ALA A 8 -23.99 5.10 28.50
N LEU A 9 -23.89 4.03 29.30
CA LEU A 9 -23.22 2.78 28.90
C LEU A 9 -23.96 2.07 27.76
N LEU A 10 -25.29 2.03 27.81
CA LEU A 10 -26.12 1.47 26.74
C LEU A 10 -25.98 2.27 25.44
N GLY A 11 -25.92 3.60 25.53
CA GLY A 11 -25.66 4.46 24.37
C GLY A 11 -24.29 4.21 23.75
N LEU A 12 -23.25 4.01 24.56
CA LEU A 12 -21.90 3.71 24.08
C LEU A 12 -21.78 2.32 23.44
N ALA A 13 -22.48 1.32 24.00
CA ALA A 13 -22.52 -0.02 23.43
C ALA A 13 -23.23 -0.03 22.07
N ALA A 14 -24.33 0.72 21.94
CA ALA A 14 -25.05 0.85 20.69
C ALA A 14 -24.19 1.50 19.59
N THR A 15 -23.42 2.54 19.89
CA THR A 15 -22.54 3.18 18.90
C THR A 15 -21.39 2.27 18.47
N ALA A 16 -20.83 1.46 19.39
CA ALA A 16 -19.77 0.50 19.08
C ALA A 16 -20.24 -0.62 18.14
N LEU A 17 -21.51 -1.04 18.24
CA LEU A 17 -22.09 -2.05 17.35
C LEU A 17 -22.47 -1.49 15.97
N MET A 18 -22.67 -0.17 15.87
CA MET A 18 -23.04 0.51 14.61
C MET A 18 -21.83 1.10 13.87
N SER A 19 -20.66 1.20 14.52
CA SER A 19 -19.43 1.55 13.82
C SER A 19 -19.01 0.39 12.92
N GLY A 20 -19.25 0.53 11.61
CA GLY A 20 -18.70 -0.39 10.61
C GLY A 20 -17.18 -0.50 10.73
N PRO A 21 -16.57 -1.56 10.16
CA PRO A 21 -15.12 -1.71 10.20
C PRO A 21 -14.48 -0.43 9.64
N ALA A 22 -13.54 0.15 10.39
CA ALA A 22 -12.72 1.26 9.91
C ALA A 22 -11.88 0.77 8.73
N ARG A 23 -12.46 0.83 7.52
CA ARG A 23 -11.74 0.53 6.30
C ARG A 23 -10.82 1.73 6.05
N SER A 24 -9.55 1.43 5.79
CA SER A 24 -8.63 2.43 5.26
C SER A 24 -9.29 3.14 4.07
N GLN A 25 -9.33 4.47 4.08
CA GLN A 25 -9.85 5.27 2.97
C GLN A 25 -9.08 5.05 1.67
N ILE A 26 -7.89 4.44 1.76
CA ILE A 26 -7.04 4.11 0.62
C ILE A 26 -7.43 2.71 0.14
N ASN A 27 -8.27 2.65 -0.89
CA ASN A 27 -8.40 1.45 -1.72
C ASN A 27 -7.17 1.36 -2.63
N ALA A 28 -6.08 0.80 -2.11
CA ALA A 28 -4.90 0.47 -2.90
C ALA A 28 -5.18 -0.85 -3.65
N SER A 29 -6.03 -0.81 -4.66
CA SER A 29 -6.20 -1.91 -5.62
C SER A 29 -5.70 -1.44 -6.98
N PRO A 30 -4.58 -1.97 -7.49
CA PRO A 30 -3.73 -3.03 -6.90
C PRO A 30 -2.92 -2.59 -5.67
N SER A 31 -2.72 -3.52 -4.71
CA SER A 31 -1.88 -3.30 -3.52
C SER A 31 -0.47 -3.83 -3.79
N TRP A 32 0.36 -2.97 -4.36
CA TRP A 32 1.77 -3.30 -4.61
C TRP A 32 2.56 -3.36 -3.30
N VAL A 33 3.15 -4.52 -3.02
CA VAL A 33 4.01 -4.80 -1.88
C VAL A 33 5.47 -4.78 -2.35
N PRO A 34 6.38 -4.07 -1.67
CA PRO A 34 7.79 -4.03 -2.05
C PRO A 34 8.45 -5.40 -1.89
N ILE A 35 9.20 -5.83 -2.90
CA ILE A 35 10.03 -7.05 -2.87
C ILE A 35 11.46 -6.68 -2.48
N GLY A 36 12.02 -5.63 -3.10
CA GLY A 36 13.40 -5.23 -2.88
C GLY A 36 13.89 -4.16 -3.83
N VAL A 37 15.17 -3.79 -3.66
CA VAL A 37 15.88 -2.79 -4.45
C VAL A 37 17.27 -3.31 -4.82
N SER A 38 17.80 -2.86 -5.96
CA SER A 38 19.15 -3.18 -6.42
C SER A 38 19.73 -1.97 -7.13
N THR A 39 21.00 -1.71 -6.90
CA THR A 39 21.75 -0.63 -7.54
C THR A 39 22.95 -1.23 -8.26
N SER A 40 23.20 -0.80 -9.49
CA SER A 40 24.35 -1.22 -10.27
C SER A 40 24.80 -0.06 -11.16
N GLY A 41 26.02 0.43 -10.93
CA GLY A 41 26.56 1.59 -11.64
C GLY A 41 25.66 2.82 -11.46
N THR A 42 25.20 3.38 -12.58
CA THR A 42 24.35 4.58 -12.68
C THR A 42 22.86 4.22 -12.86
N SER A 43 22.41 3.14 -12.22
CA SER A 43 21.01 2.76 -12.32
C SER A 43 20.56 2.01 -11.07
N SER A 44 19.30 2.24 -10.71
CA SER A 44 18.62 1.55 -9.61
C SER A 44 17.38 0.86 -10.16
N THR A 45 17.10 -0.33 -9.64
CA THR A 45 15.87 -1.08 -9.93
C THR A 45 15.15 -1.37 -8.62
N VAL A 46 13.84 -1.20 -8.63
CA VAL A 46 12.94 -1.52 -7.54
C VAL A 46 11.92 -2.55 -8.01
N TRP A 47 11.55 -3.49 -7.14
CA TRP A 47 10.58 -4.53 -7.45
C TRP A 47 9.41 -4.49 -6.49
N PHE A 48 8.21 -4.67 -7.02
CA PHE A 48 6.98 -4.82 -6.25
C PHE A 48 6.20 -6.03 -6.76
N HIS A 49 5.39 -6.63 -5.90
CA HIS A 49 4.40 -7.63 -6.29
C HIS A 49 3.00 -7.24 -5.83
N GLU A 50 2.00 -7.67 -6.59
CA GLU A 50 0.61 -7.59 -6.22
C GLU A 50 0.17 -9.03 -5.84
N PRO A 51 -0.26 -9.28 -4.58
CA PRO A 51 -0.58 -10.62 -4.12
C PRO A 51 -1.83 -11.26 -4.76
N SER A 52 -2.88 -10.50 -5.02
CA SER A 52 -4.19 -11.05 -5.44
C SER A 52 -4.22 -11.55 -6.88
N SER A 53 -3.48 -10.88 -7.76
CA SER A 53 -3.32 -11.08 -9.19
C SER A 53 -2.04 -11.81 -9.57
N ARG A 54 -1.15 -12.04 -8.58
CA ARG A 54 0.17 -12.66 -8.76
C ARG A 54 1.02 -11.95 -9.81
N GLN A 55 0.95 -10.63 -9.83
CA GLN A 55 1.78 -9.81 -10.73
C GLN A 55 3.01 -9.31 -9.98
N ALA A 56 4.09 -9.11 -10.71
CA ALA A 56 5.27 -8.40 -10.26
C ALA A 56 5.62 -7.30 -11.25
N VAL A 57 6.09 -6.17 -10.74
CA VAL A 57 6.61 -5.06 -11.55
C VAL A 57 8.03 -4.76 -11.12
N ALA A 58 8.91 -4.58 -12.10
CA ALA A 58 10.28 -4.13 -11.91
C ALA A 58 10.43 -2.78 -12.60
N CYS A 59 10.78 -1.74 -11.85
CA CYS A 59 10.98 -0.39 -12.37
C CYS A 59 12.45 0.00 -12.24
N ARG A 60 13.08 0.35 -13.36
CA ARG A 60 14.47 0.80 -13.45
C ARG A 60 14.54 2.30 -13.71
N ALA A 61 15.33 3.01 -12.92
CA ALA A 61 15.68 4.40 -13.17
C ALA A 61 16.60 4.48 -14.40
N ILE A 62 16.24 5.35 -15.35
CA ILE A 62 17.08 5.71 -16.48
C ILE A 62 17.69 7.07 -16.16
N GLU A 63 19.00 7.12 -16.03
CA GLU A 63 19.75 8.35 -15.76
C GLU A 63 20.20 9.00 -17.08
N SER A 64 20.15 10.34 -17.13
CA SER A 64 20.71 11.18 -18.19
C SER A 64 22.13 11.62 -17.82
N GLN A 65 22.78 12.40 -18.70
CA GLN A 65 24.07 13.00 -18.39
C GLN A 65 24.01 13.81 -17.09
N GLY A 66 25.01 13.62 -16.21
CA GLY A 66 25.10 14.31 -14.93
C GLY A 66 24.34 13.65 -13.76
N ASN A 67 24.07 12.34 -13.81
CA ASN A 67 23.35 11.58 -12.77
C ASN A 67 21.94 12.12 -12.48
N ALA A 68 21.32 12.80 -13.45
CA ALA A 68 19.95 13.27 -13.34
C ALA A 68 18.97 12.17 -13.77
N LEU A 69 17.85 12.00 -13.06
CA LEU A 69 16.81 11.06 -13.46
C LEU A 69 16.18 11.53 -14.79
N SER A 70 16.37 10.73 -15.85
CA SER A 70 15.77 10.98 -17.17
C SER A 70 14.38 10.36 -17.31
N GLY A 71 14.11 9.28 -16.57
CA GLY A 71 12.86 8.55 -16.66
C GLY A 71 12.87 7.26 -15.86
N VAL A 72 11.76 6.53 -15.91
CA VAL A 72 11.60 5.22 -15.27
C VAL A 72 11.04 4.25 -16.30
N GLN A 73 11.71 3.12 -16.47
CA GLN A 73 11.23 2.02 -17.32
C GLN A 73 10.72 0.89 -16.43
N CYS A 74 9.44 0.57 -16.54
CA CYS A 74 8.82 -0.52 -15.79
C CYS A 74 8.45 -1.69 -16.71
N VAL A 75 8.66 -2.91 -16.22
CA VAL A 75 8.20 -4.15 -16.85
C VAL A 75 7.35 -4.92 -15.87
N VAL A 76 6.23 -5.48 -16.35
CA VAL A 76 5.31 -6.29 -15.56
C VAL A 76 5.42 -7.75 -15.99
N GLY A 77 5.47 -8.65 -15.02
CA GLY A 77 5.49 -10.09 -15.22
C GLY A 77 4.52 -10.79 -14.27
N LYS A 78 4.22 -12.05 -14.56
CA LYS A 78 3.41 -12.89 -13.68
C LYS A 78 4.33 -13.76 -12.82
N LEU A 79 4.07 -13.82 -11.53
CA LEU A 79 4.77 -14.70 -10.60
C LEU A 79 4.26 -16.14 -10.78
N PRO A 80 5.13 -17.16 -10.54
CA PRO A 80 4.73 -18.58 -10.57
C PRO A 80 3.52 -18.90 -9.70
#